data_AF-A0A6G8S7A1-F1
#
_entry.id   AF-A0A6G8S7A1-F1
#
_cell.length_a   1.000
_cell.length_b   1.000
_cell.length_c   1.000
_cell.angle_alpha   90.00
_cell.angle_beta   90.00
_cell.angle_gamma   90.00
#
_symmetry.space_group_name_H-M   'P 1'
#
loop_
_entity.id
_entity.type
_entity.pdbx_description
1 polymer ?
#
loop_
_entity_poly.entity_id
_entity_poly.type
_entity_poly.pdbx_seq_one_letter_code
_entity_poly.pdbx_strand_id
1 'polypeptide(L)'
;MLTLLLGSTLPVPVFACINSYTMELSPDHFDSAQQRIDYYQNELKAFQAKHVKHYSVQVRNDYAVLLILTGQYQQAIEVLESLERSNPNLPKTAVNLGTAYELKGDLTQARKWIHIGMQRDPNIHEGSEWIHLNILNAKHNRANVHWLNQHPLLDLTFGQGYFPKPNHIDQDQITQQQLQSIFDQTQLQLIERKKFVFGQDPILARVYYDLANIEQSLRLDNWLNRMSYNIEANELIDFSSALGLQKDATIEKRIRMLSSTSLARMWMQIQDYLTGWLVKDK
;
A
#
# COMPACT_ATOMS: atom_id res chain seq x y z
N MET A 1 -0.78 34.50 20.08
CA MET A 1 -1.38 33.39 20.84
C MET A 1 -2.09 32.48 19.85
N LEU A 2 -1.65 31.23 19.70
CA LEU A 2 -2.49 30.18 19.13
C LEU A 2 -2.40 28.99 20.09
N THR A 3 -3.56 28.54 20.57
CA THR A 3 -3.66 27.63 21.71
C THR A 3 -3.53 26.19 21.25
N LEU A 4 -2.52 25.47 21.76
CA LEU A 4 -2.43 24.01 21.62
C LEU A 4 -3.58 23.37 22.40
N LEU A 5 -4.56 22.81 21.68
CA LEU A 5 -5.54 21.89 22.26
C LEU A 5 -4.91 20.51 22.37
N LEU A 6 -4.56 20.13 23.61
CA LEU A 6 -4.20 18.77 23.97
C LEU A 6 -5.43 17.86 23.93
N GLY A 7 -5.33 16.72 23.26
CA GLY A 7 -6.35 15.69 23.19
C GLY A 7 -5.77 14.28 23.38
N SER A 8 -5.81 13.79 24.62
CA SER A 8 -5.71 12.36 24.98
C SER A 8 -7.07 11.68 24.74
N THR A 9 -7.22 10.40 24.35
CA THR A 9 -6.32 9.24 24.14
C THR A 9 -7.11 8.13 23.41
N LEU A 10 -6.44 7.04 22.98
CA LEU A 10 -6.94 5.74 22.47
C LEU A 10 -6.77 5.53 20.93
N PRO A 11 -6.66 4.26 20.47
CA PRO A 11 -5.72 3.92 19.40
C PRO A 11 -6.25 4.23 18.00
N VAL A 12 -5.38 4.81 17.18
CA VAL A 12 -5.51 4.88 15.72
C VAL A 12 -4.65 3.76 15.15
N PRO A 13 -5.25 2.80 14.43
CA PRO A 13 -5.04 2.68 12.98
C PRO A 13 -6.30 2.07 12.27
N VAL A 14 -6.32 1.39 11.11
CA VAL A 14 -5.32 0.90 10.14
C VAL A 14 -6.01 0.76 8.74
N PHE A 15 -5.34 1.15 7.65
CA PHE A 15 -5.39 0.69 6.23
C PHE A 15 -6.20 -0.58 5.89
N ALA A 16 -6.85 -0.65 4.70
CA ALA A 16 -7.24 -1.91 4.02
C ALA A 16 -7.63 -1.70 2.52
N CYS A 17 -8.00 -2.77 1.79
CA CYS A 17 -8.33 -2.73 0.35
C CYS A 17 -9.74 -3.26 0.03
N ILE A 18 -10.48 -2.65 -0.93
CA ILE A 18 -11.93 -2.88 -1.07
C ILE A 18 -12.38 -3.45 -2.42
N ASN A 19 -13.19 -4.52 -2.34
CA ASN A 19 -13.78 -5.23 -3.47
C ASN A 19 -15.31 -5.05 -3.54
N SER A 20 -15.82 -4.12 -4.33
CA SER A 20 -17.25 -4.09 -4.72
C SER A 20 -17.52 -4.99 -5.94
N TYR A 21 -18.80 -5.32 -6.16
CA TYR A 21 -19.31 -6.03 -7.34
C TYR A 21 -20.22 -5.18 -8.23
N THR A 22 -20.99 -4.28 -7.65
CA THR A 22 -22.06 -3.51 -8.31
C THR A 22 -21.98 -2.00 -8.05
N MET A 23 -21.27 -1.58 -7.00
CA MET A 23 -21.04 -0.17 -6.69
C MET A 23 -19.75 0.35 -7.33
N GLU A 24 -19.89 1.38 -8.17
CA GLU A 24 -18.77 2.20 -8.65
C GLU A 24 -18.38 3.21 -7.56
N LEU A 25 -17.46 2.80 -6.68
CA LEU A 25 -17.01 3.59 -5.54
C LEU A 25 -15.96 4.64 -5.94
N SER A 26 -16.24 5.42 -7.00
CA SER A 26 -15.30 6.39 -7.59
C SER A 26 -14.78 7.39 -6.52
N PRO A 27 -13.46 7.46 -6.25
CA PRO A 27 -12.92 8.29 -5.17
C PRO A 27 -12.70 9.77 -5.55
N ASP A 28 -12.81 10.10 -6.84
CA ASP A 28 -12.14 11.27 -7.46
C ASP A 28 -12.94 12.58 -7.41
N HIS A 29 -14.12 12.55 -6.77
CA HIS A 29 -15.08 13.65 -6.76
C HIS A 29 -15.33 14.26 -5.36
N PHE A 30 -14.47 13.96 -4.37
CA PHE A 30 -14.62 14.44 -2.99
C PHE A 30 -13.49 15.41 -2.60
N ASP A 31 -13.84 16.68 -2.36
CA ASP A 31 -12.91 17.74 -1.93
C ASP A 31 -12.32 17.47 -0.52
N SER A 32 -12.94 16.58 0.26
CA SER A 32 -12.55 16.30 1.64
C SER A 32 -12.85 14.85 2.06
N ALA A 33 -12.16 14.40 3.12
CA ALA A 33 -12.46 13.12 3.77
C ALA A 33 -13.88 13.08 4.37
N GLN A 34 -14.40 14.22 4.88
CA GLN A 34 -15.72 14.27 5.49
C GLN A 34 -16.84 14.02 4.47
N GLN A 35 -16.82 14.70 3.31
CA GLN A 35 -17.82 14.47 2.24
C GLN A 35 -17.85 12.99 1.79
N ARG A 36 -16.69 12.35 1.73
CA ARG A 36 -16.54 10.93 1.39
C ARG A 36 -17.21 10.01 2.43
N ILE A 37 -17.02 10.31 3.72
CA ILE A 37 -17.67 9.60 4.84
C ILE A 37 -19.19 9.83 4.79
N ASP A 38 -19.64 11.07 4.61
CA ASP A 38 -21.07 11.42 4.55
C ASP A 38 -21.77 10.71 3.38
N TYR A 39 -21.10 10.63 2.21
CA TYR A 39 -21.56 9.86 1.06
C TYR A 39 -21.75 8.38 1.40
N TYR A 40 -20.73 7.69 1.93
CA TYR A 40 -20.85 6.27 2.30
C TYR A 40 -21.88 6.02 3.41
N GLN A 41 -22.06 6.95 4.35
CA GLN A 41 -23.12 6.87 5.36
C GLN A 41 -24.53 6.97 4.74
N ASN A 42 -24.71 7.80 3.71
CA ASN A 42 -25.99 7.94 3.03
C ASN A 42 -26.32 6.71 2.16
N GLU A 43 -25.32 6.18 1.43
CA GLU A 43 -25.44 4.90 0.72
C GLU A 43 -25.80 3.76 1.68
N LEU A 44 -25.14 3.67 2.85
CA LEU A 44 -25.45 2.65 3.85
C LEU A 44 -26.89 2.75 4.36
N LYS A 45 -27.39 3.96 4.67
CA LYS A 45 -28.79 4.17 5.08
C LYS A 45 -29.76 3.73 3.97
N ALA A 46 -29.47 4.07 2.71
CA ALA A 46 -30.28 3.68 1.56
C ALA A 46 -30.30 2.16 1.33
N PHE A 47 -29.20 1.46 1.64
CA PHE A 47 -29.15 -0.01 1.68
C PHE A 47 -30.01 -0.57 2.82
N GLN A 48 -29.80 -0.12 4.06
CA GLN A 48 -30.48 -0.63 5.26
C GLN A 48 -32.01 -0.52 5.17
N ALA A 49 -32.51 0.55 4.55
CA ALA A 49 -33.95 0.76 4.30
C ALA A 49 -34.61 -0.31 3.40
N LYS A 50 -33.84 -1.08 2.63
CA LYS A 50 -34.35 -2.03 1.62
C LYS A 50 -34.30 -3.51 2.03
N HIS A 51 -34.13 -3.83 3.32
CA HIS A 51 -34.08 -5.21 3.85
C HIS A 51 -33.02 -6.12 3.19
N VAL A 52 -31.75 -5.72 3.29
CA VAL A 52 -30.58 -6.30 2.57
C VAL A 52 -30.43 -7.83 2.64
N LYS A 53 -30.95 -8.50 3.67
CA LYS A 53 -30.81 -9.96 3.88
C LYS A 53 -31.35 -10.82 2.72
N HIS A 54 -32.28 -10.30 1.92
CA HIS A 54 -32.89 -11.02 0.78
C HIS A 54 -32.21 -10.75 -0.57
N TYR A 55 -31.17 -9.91 -0.62
CA TYR A 55 -30.45 -9.65 -1.86
C TYR A 55 -29.44 -10.73 -2.23
N SER A 56 -28.99 -10.67 -3.48
CA SER A 56 -27.91 -11.49 -4.01
C SER A 56 -26.61 -11.33 -3.21
N VAL A 57 -25.74 -12.33 -3.33
CA VAL A 57 -24.41 -12.38 -2.74
C VAL A 57 -23.61 -11.11 -3.02
N GLN A 58 -23.65 -10.62 -4.26
CA GLN A 58 -22.94 -9.43 -4.72
C GLN A 58 -23.39 -8.17 -3.95
N VAL A 59 -24.70 -7.94 -3.86
CA VAL A 59 -25.28 -6.78 -3.18
C VAL A 59 -25.06 -6.86 -1.66
N ARG A 60 -25.10 -8.07 -1.07
CA ARG A 60 -24.74 -8.28 0.34
C ARG A 60 -23.25 -8.06 0.62
N ASN A 61 -22.36 -8.39 -0.33
CA ASN A 61 -20.94 -8.09 -0.24
C ASN A 61 -20.72 -6.57 -0.28
N ASP A 62 -21.40 -5.87 -1.19
CA ASP A 62 -21.28 -4.41 -1.32
C ASP A 62 -21.84 -3.68 -0.10
N TYR A 63 -22.89 -4.21 0.53
CA TYR A 63 -23.34 -3.75 1.85
C TYR A 63 -22.25 -3.91 2.94
N ALA A 64 -21.53 -5.03 2.96
CA ALA A 64 -20.41 -5.19 3.88
C ALA A 64 -19.26 -4.23 3.57
N VAL A 65 -18.99 -3.93 2.30
CA VAL A 65 -18.05 -2.88 1.89
C VAL A 65 -18.47 -1.50 2.41
N LEU A 66 -19.75 -1.14 2.34
CA LEU A 66 -20.25 0.11 2.94
C LEU A 66 -20.10 0.13 4.47
N LEU A 67 -20.30 -1.01 5.14
CA LEU A 67 -20.03 -1.14 6.57
C LEU A 67 -18.54 -0.96 6.89
N ILE A 68 -17.63 -1.51 6.07
CA ILE A 68 -16.18 -1.29 6.17
C ILE A 68 -15.84 0.20 6.02
N LEU A 69 -16.33 0.84 4.95
CA LEU A 69 -16.09 2.26 4.64
C LEU A 69 -16.61 3.24 5.70
N THR A 70 -17.59 2.81 6.51
CA THR A 70 -18.22 3.62 7.56
C THR A 70 -17.80 3.20 8.97
N GLY A 71 -16.72 2.41 9.12
CA GLY A 71 -16.14 2.05 10.42
C GLY A 71 -16.85 0.89 11.16
N GLN A 72 -17.88 0.29 10.58
CA GLN A 72 -18.71 -0.75 11.19
C GLN A 72 -18.13 -2.16 10.99
N TYR A 73 -16.83 -2.31 11.25
CA TYR A 73 -16.04 -3.51 10.90
C TYR A 73 -16.63 -4.82 11.47
N GLN A 74 -17.13 -4.80 12.71
CA GLN A 74 -17.74 -5.98 13.33
C GLN A 74 -19.00 -6.45 12.58
N GLN A 75 -19.86 -5.52 12.16
CA GLN A 75 -21.06 -5.85 11.38
C GLN A 75 -20.67 -6.34 9.97
N ALA A 76 -19.64 -5.76 9.36
CA ALA A 76 -19.13 -6.20 8.07
C ALA A 76 -18.66 -7.67 8.14
N ILE A 77 -17.89 -8.03 9.18
CA ILE A 77 -17.45 -9.41 9.44
C ILE A 77 -18.66 -10.34 9.58
N GLU A 78 -19.68 -10.00 10.38
CA GLU A 78 -20.87 -10.83 10.55
C GLU A 78 -21.63 -11.08 9.22
N VAL A 79 -21.76 -10.05 8.38
CA VAL A 79 -22.39 -10.15 7.06
C VAL A 79 -21.58 -11.05 6.12
N LEU A 80 -20.26 -10.84 6.07
CA LEU A 80 -19.35 -11.57 5.18
C LEU A 80 -19.14 -13.02 5.61
N GLU A 81 -19.06 -13.31 6.90
CA GLU A 81 -19.04 -14.68 7.41
C GLU A 81 -20.37 -15.40 7.12
N SER A 82 -21.50 -14.68 7.21
CA SER A 82 -22.79 -15.24 6.80
C SER A 82 -22.84 -15.54 5.30
N LEU A 83 -22.19 -14.71 4.47
CA LEU A 83 -22.04 -14.98 3.04
C LEU A 83 -21.16 -16.21 2.81
N GLU A 84 -19.96 -16.26 3.38
CA GLU A 84 -19.04 -17.39 3.27
C GLU A 84 -19.67 -18.71 3.74
N ARG A 85 -20.43 -18.73 4.84
CA ARG A 85 -21.15 -19.92 5.32
C ARG A 85 -22.25 -20.41 4.38
N SER A 86 -22.85 -19.51 3.59
CA SER A 86 -23.97 -19.85 2.68
C SER A 86 -23.55 -19.99 1.21
N ASN A 87 -22.43 -19.38 0.84
CA ASN A 87 -21.87 -19.28 -0.50
C ASN A 87 -20.33 -19.31 -0.37
N PRO A 88 -19.74 -20.49 -0.07
CA PRO A 88 -18.30 -20.61 0.16
C PRO A 88 -17.50 -20.40 -1.14
N ASN A 89 -16.17 -20.27 -0.99
CA ASN A 89 -15.21 -20.19 -2.09
C ASN A 89 -15.24 -18.92 -2.95
N LEU A 90 -15.84 -17.83 -2.44
CA LEU A 90 -15.82 -16.54 -3.10
C LEU A 90 -14.54 -15.75 -2.77
N PRO A 91 -13.71 -15.35 -3.76
CA PRO A 91 -12.46 -14.64 -3.51
C PRO A 91 -12.68 -13.21 -2.97
N LYS A 92 -13.58 -12.42 -3.58
CA LYS A 92 -13.88 -11.05 -3.09
C LYS A 92 -14.40 -11.05 -1.65
N THR A 93 -15.25 -12.01 -1.27
CA THR A 93 -15.76 -12.15 0.10
C THR A 93 -14.65 -12.49 1.09
N ALA A 94 -13.69 -13.36 0.71
CA ALA A 94 -12.50 -13.64 1.51
C ALA A 94 -11.58 -12.42 1.66
N VAL A 95 -11.30 -11.69 0.57
CA VAL A 95 -10.49 -10.46 0.65
C VAL A 95 -11.19 -9.38 1.50
N ASN A 96 -12.49 -9.17 1.33
CA ASN A 96 -13.26 -8.24 2.16
C ASN A 96 -13.32 -8.66 3.64
N LEU A 97 -13.32 -9.97 3.96
CA LEU A 97 -13.14 -10.45 5.34
C LEU A 97 -11.76 -10.04 5.86
N GLY A 98 -10.70 -10.30 5.08
CA GLY A 98 -9.34 -9.95 5.47
C GLY A 98 -9.17 -8.45 5.75
N THR A 99 -9.70 -7.61 4.85
CA THR A 99 -9.82 -6.16 4.99
C THR A 99 -10.59 -5.73 6.25
N ALA A 100 -11.76 -6.31 6.51
CA ALA A 100 -12.55 -5.98 7.70
C ALA A 100 -11.86 -6.40 9.01
N TYR A 101 -11.15 -7.53 9.01
CA TYR A 101 -10.33 -7.96 10.14
C TYR A 101 -9.07 -7.10 10.30
N GLU A 102 -8.42 -6.65 9.22
CA GLU A 102 -7.30 -5.70 9.27
C GLU A 102 -7.73 -4.41 9.96
N LEU A 103 -8.81 -3.78 9.48
CA LEU A 103 -9.38 -2.55 10.03
C LEU A 103 -9.85 -2.69 11.49
N LYS A 104 -10.33 -3.88 11.89
CA LYS A 104 -10.66 -4.21 13.28
C LYS A 104 -9.41 -4.44 14.16
N GLY A 105 -8.23 -4.61 13.56
CA GLY A 105 -6.97 -4.88 14.25
C GLY A 105 -6.66 -6.36 14.50
N ASP A 106 -7.49 -7.30 14.00
CA ASP A 106 -7.20 -8.73 14.06
C ASP A 106 -6.33 -9.15 12.86
N LEU A 107 -5.04 -8.83 12.97
CA LEU A 107 -4.05 -9.13 11.93
C LEU A 107 -3.89 -10.64 11.67
N THR A 108 -4.31 -11.51 12.59
CA THR A 108 -4.24 -12.97 12.41
C THR A 108 -5.34 -13.44 11.46
N GLN A 109 -6.59 -13.04 11.70
CA GLN A 109 -7.69 -13.34 10.77
C GLN A 109 -7.53 -12.58 9.45
N ALA A 110 -7.00 -11.35 9.47
CA ALA A 110 -6.71 -10.59 8.25
C ALA A 110 -5.82 -11.39 7.28
N ARG A 111 -4.62 -11.79 7.73
CA ARG A 111 -3.66 -12.57 6.95
C ARG A 111 -4.26 -13.88 6.42
N LYS A 112 -5.00 -14.60 7.28
CA LYS A 112 -5.69 -15.84 6.89
C LYS A 112 -6.67 -15.60 5.74
N TRP A 113 -7.53 -14.59 5.85
CA TRP A 113 -8.60 -14.35 4.87
C TRP A 113 -8.10 -13.76 3.56
N ILE A 114 -7.10 -12.87 3.59
CA ILE A 114 -6.41 -12.42 2.37
C ILE A 114 -5.76 -13.60 1.64
N HIS A 115 -5.04 -14.47 2.37
CA HIS A 115 -4.41 -15.65 1.78
C HIS A 115 -5.43 -16.62 1.16
N ILE A 116 -6.57 -16.84 1.83
CA ILE A 116 -7.69 -17.62 1.27
C ILE A 116 -8.25 -16.96 -0.01
N GLY A 117 -8.33 -15.63 -0.06
CA GLY A 117 -8.72 -14.88 -1.26
C GLY A 117 -7.79 -15.17 -2.44
N MET A 118 -6.48 -15.04 -2.23
CA MET A 118 -5.44 -15.33 -3.23
C MET A 118 -5.43 -16.79 -3.69
N GLN A 119 -5.68 -17.74 -2.78
CA GLN A 119 -5.78 -19.17 -3.14
C GLN A 119 -6.99 -19.47 -4.04
N ARG A 120 -8.09 -18.72 -3.89
CA ARG A 120 -9.32 -18.88 -4.68
C ARG A 120 -9.22 -18.23 -6.04
N ASP A 121 -8.53 -17.09 -6.12
CA ASP A 121 -8.27 -16.36 -7.36
C ASP A 121 -6.92 -15.64 -7.23
N PRO A 122 -5.85 -16.16 -7.86
CA PRO A 122 -4.54 -15.51 -7.85
C PRO A 122 -4.51 -14.12 -8.51
N ASN A 123 -5.52 -13.77 -9.33
CA ASN A 123 -5.64 -12.47 -9.99
C ASN A 123 -6.55 -11.49 -9.23
N ILE A 124 -7.00 -11.85 -8.01
CA ILE A 124 -7.80 -10.95 -7.18
C ILE A 124 -7.04 -9.64 -6.88
N HIS A 125 -7.72 -8.50 -7.00
CA HIS A 125 -7.09 -7.17 -7.04
C HIS A 125 -5.88 -7.13 -8.00
N GLU A 126 -6.03 -7.62 -9.23
CA GLU A 126 -4.99 -7.60 -10.28
C GLU A 126 -3.69 -8.31 -9.86
N GLY A 127 -3.83 -9.31 -8.97
CA GLY A 127 -2.73 -10.08 -8.41
C GLY A 127 -1.89 -9.34 -7.37
N SER A 128 -2.34 -8.19 -6.85
CA SER A 128 -1.57 -7.35 -5.92
C SER A 128 -1.63 -7.77 -4.44
N GLU A 129 -2.47 -8.74 -4.06
CA GLU A 129 -2.70 -9.11 -2.64
C GLU A 129 -1.48 -9.73 -1.92
N TRP A 130 -0.42 -10.13 -2.63
CA TRP A 130 0.83 -10.53 -1.97
C TRP A 130 1.49 -9.35 -1.25
N ILE A 131 1.42 -8.13 -1.81
CA ILE A 131 1.86 -6.89 -1.16
C ILE A 131 1.03 -6.63 0.10
N HIS A 132 -0.28 -6.88 0.02
CA HIS A 132 -1.18 -6.76 1.17
C HIS A 132 -0.77 -7.72 2.30
N LEU A 133 -0.49 -8.99 1.98
CA LEU A 133 0.05 -9.95 2.95
C LEU A 133 1.38 -9.50 3.53
N ASN A 134 2.30 -8.96 2.73
CA ASN A 134 3.59 -8.46 3.22
C ASN A 134 3.44 -7.27 4.18
N ILE A 135 2.53 -6.33 3.90
CA ILE A 135 2.20 -5.23 4.82
C ILE A 135 1.56 -5.77 6.12
N LEU A 136 0.64 -6.73 6.03
CA LEU A 136 0.02 -7.38 7.20
C LEU A 136 1.05 -8.16 8.04
N ASN A 137 1.99 -8.85 7.40
CA ASN A 137 3.12 -9.53 8.04
C ASN A 137 3.99 -8.51 8.80
N ALA A 138 4.35 -7.39 8.17
CA ALA A 138 5.13 -6.32 8.81
C ALA A 138 4.41 -5.72 10.03
N LYS A 139 3.11 -5.44 9.90
CA LYS A 139 2.28 -4.92 11.01
C LYS A 139 2.20 -5.91 12.18
N HIS A 140 1.96 -7.18 11.89
CA HIS A 140 1.90 -8.24 12.89
C HIS A 140 3.21 -8.35 13.68
N ASN A 141 4.35 -8.21 13.00
CA ASN A 141 5.68 -8.21 13.61
C ASN A 141 6.11 -6.85 14.21
N ARG A 142 5.26 -5.81 14.16
CA ARG A 142 5.56 -4.44 14.59
C ARG A 142 6.87 -3.91 13.97
N ALA A 143 6.99 -4.11 12.66
CA ALA A 143 8.22 -3.88 11.92
C ALA A 143 8.80 -2.46 12.10
N ASN A 144 10.11 -2.42 12.30
CA ASN A 144 10.93 -1.21 12.25
C ASN A 144 11.85 -1.26 11.01
N VAL A 145 12.63 -0.21 10.77
CA VAL A 145 13.56 -0.12 9.62
C VAL A 145 14.52 -1.33 9.51
N HIS A 146 14.96 -1.91 10.62
CA HIS A 146 15.82 -3.10 10.59
C HIS A 146 15.08 -4.33 10.07
N TRP A 147 13.86 -4.58 10.56
CA TRP A 147 13.01 -5.67 10.08
C TRP A 147 12.64 -5.48 8.60
N LEU A 148 12.26 -4.26 8.20
CA LEU A 148 11.89 -3.91 6.82
C LEU A 148 13.07 -4.00 5.82
N ASN A 149 14.31 -3.93 6.30
CA ASN A 149 15.50 -4.17 5.50
C ASN A 149 15.82 -5.67 5.31
N GLN A 150 15.31 -6.53 6.19
CA GLN A 150 15.45 -7.99 6.10
C GLN A 150 14.26 -8.64 5.38
N HIS A 151 13.10 -7.98 5.37
CA HIS A 151 11.86 -8.46 4.77
C HIS A 151 11.27 -7.34 3.88
N PRO A 152 11.79 -7.17 2.65
CA PRO A 152 11.28 -6.16 1.72
C PRO A 152 9.80 -6.38 1.43
N LEU A 153 8.99 -5.31 1.42
CA LEU A 153 7.54 -5.44 1.28
C LEU A 153 7.10 -5.76 -0.16
N LEU A 154 7.95 -5.44 -1.14
CA LEU A 154 7.71 -5.60 -2.58
C LEU A 154 8.59 -6.70 -3.20
N ASP A 155 9.18 -7.58 -2.40
CA ASP A 155 10.12 -8.64 -2.83
C ASP A 155 11.27 -8.14 -3.73
N LEU A 156 11.60 -6.85 -3.58
CA LEU A 156 12.64 -6.12 -4.30
C LEU A 156 13.72 -5.60 -3.35
N THR A 157 14.97 -5.68 -3.82
CA THR A 157 16.09 -4.90 -3.30
C THR A 157 16.47 -3.81 -4.30
N PHE A 158 17.11 -2.73 -3.84
CA PHE A 158 17.47 -1.57 -4.69
C PHE A 158 18.96 -1.21 -4.64
N GLY A 159 19.81 -2.09 -4.10
CA GLY A 159 21.23 -1.82 -3.83
C GLY A 159 21.47 -0.81 -2.70
N GLN A 160 22.71 -0.32 -2.56
CA GLN A 160 23.16 0.59 -1.47
C GLN A 160 23.72 1.94 -1.99
N GLY A 161 23.60 2.18 -3.29
CA GLY A 161 24.00 3.43 -3.95
C GLY A 161 22.95 4.54 -3.84
N TYR A 162 23.30 5.71 -4.37
CA TYR A 162 22.37 6.83 -4.56
C TYR A 162 21.24 6.45 -5.51
N PHE A 163 21.57 5.85 -6.65
CA PHE A 163 20.61 5.44 -7.67
C PHE A 163 20.08 4.03 -7.38
N PRO A 164 18.75 3.83 -7.32
CA PRO A 164 18.18 2.51 -7.12
C PRO A 164 18.55 1.57 -8.28
N LYS A 165 18.83 0.32 -7.93
CA LYS A 165 19.06 -0.79 -8.86
C LYS A 165 18.13 -1.93 -8.46
N PRO A 166 16.88 -1.97 -8.97
CA PRO A 166 15.89 -2.94 -8.57
C PRO A 166 16.36 -4.34 -8.96
N ASN A 167 16.24 -5.28 -8.03
CA ASN A 167 16.38 -6.70 -8.30
C ASN A 167 15.45 -7.51 -7.39
N HIS A 168 14.91 -8.61 -7.90
CA HIS A 168 14.10 -9.54 -7.10
C HIS A 168 14.95 -10.19 -6.01
N ILE A 169 14.36 -10.53 -4.86
CA ILE A 169 15.10 -11.18 -3.76
C ILE A 169 15.61 -12.59 -4.15
N ASP A 170 14.83 -13.34 -4.92
CA ASP A 170 15.12 -14.73 -5.31
C ASP A 170 15.68 -14.92 -6.74
N GLN A 171 15.98 -13.84 -7.49
CA GLN A 171 16.46 -13.92 -8.88
C GLN A 171 17.62 -12.95 -9.14
N ASP A 172 18.51 -13.28 -10.07
CA ASP A 172 19.68 -12.44 -10.37
C ASP A 172 19.34 -11.13 -11.11
N GLN A 173 18.21 -11.09 -11.82
CA GLN A 173 17.73 -9.92 -12.59
C GLN A 173 16.20 -9.86 -12.60
N ILE A 174 15.65 -8.64 -12.58
CA ILE A 174 14.24 -8.36 -12.86
C ILE A 174 14.10 -7.67 -14.23
N THR A 175 13.10 -8.07 -15.02
CA THR A 175 12.77 -7.40 -16.29
C THR A 175 11.97 -6.11 -16.07
N GLN A 176 12.03 -5.17 -17.01
CA GLN A 176 11.17 -3.98 -16.98
C GLN A 176 9.68 -4.31 -16.86
N GLN A 177 9.21 -5.37 -17.55
CA GLN A 177 7.79 -5.77 -17.49
C GLN A 177 7.38 -6.26 -16.09
N GLN A 178 8.21 -7.06 -15.43
CA GLN A 178 7.97 -7.46 -14.04
C GLN A 178 8.01 -6.24 -13.10
N LEU A 179 8.97 -5.34 -13.30
CA LEU A 179 9.10 -4.13 -12.50
C LEU A 179 7.89 -3.18 -12.64
N GLN A 180 7.38 -3.02 -13.87
CA GLN A 180 6.13 -2.28 -14.14
C GLN A 180 4.93 -2.98 -13.50
N SER A 181 4.83 -4.31 -13.59
CA SER A 181 3.74 -5.05 -12.94
C SER A 181 3.74 -4.87 -11.42
N ILE A 182 4.91 -4.85 -10.76
CA ILE A 182 5.03 -4.55 -9.33
C ILE A 182 4.66 -3.09 -9.04
N PHE A 183 5.05 -2.14 -9.91
CA PHE A 183 4.66 -0.74 -9.79
C PHE A 183 3.14 -0.57 -9.80
N ASP A 184 2.46 -1.12 -10.80
CA ASP A 184 1.01 -1.03 -10.99
C ASP A 184 0.26 -1.66 -9.80
N GLN A 185 0.68 -2.87 -9.38
CA GLN A 185 0.14 -3.56 -8.21
C GLN A 185 0.35 -2.77 -6.90
N THR A 186 1.51 -2.12 -6.75
CA THR A 186 1.80 -1.29 -5.58
C THR A 186 0.94 -0.03 -5.59
N GLN A 187 0.75 0.62 -6.75
CA GLN A 187 -0.14 1.78 -6.88
C GLN A 187 -1.58 1.42 -6.50
N LEU A 188 -2.12 0.31 -7.01
CA LEU A 188 -3.45 -0.18 -6.66
C LEU A 188 -3.63 -0.36 -5.14
N GLN A 189 -2.68 -1.05 -4.50
CA GLN A 189 -2.69 -1.25 -3.05
C GLN A 189 -2.58 0.07 -2.27
N LEU A 190 -1.79 1.04 -2.74
CA LEU A 190 -1.68 2.36 -2.11
C LEU A 190 -2.96 3.20 -2.29
N ILE A 191 -3.57 3.21 -3.48
CA ILE A 191 -4.83 3.93 -3.79
C ILE A 191 -5.95 3.44 -2.88
N GLU A 192 -6.10 2.12 -2.78
CA GLU A 192 -7.07 1.50 -1.90
C GLU A 192 -6.86 1.89 -0.43
N ARG A 193 -5.62 1.81 0.03
CA ARG A 193 -5.27 2.04 1.44
C ARG A 193 -5.32 3.50 1.84
N LYS A 194 -5.01 4.44 0.92
CA LYS A 194 -5.00 5.91 1.12
C LYS A 194 -6.32 6.44 1.71
N LYS A 195 -7.43 5.76 1.44
CA LYS A 195 -8.78 6.06 1.97
C LYS A 195 -8.89 5.97 3.50
N PHE A 196 -7.96 5.28 4.16
CA PHE A 196 -7.98 4.96 5.60
C PHE A 196 -6.75 5.47 6.38
N VAL A 197 -5.88 6.26 5.75
CA VAL A 197 -4.59 6.66 6.33
C VAL A 197 -4.70 8.00 7.05
N PHE A 198 -4.55 7.97 8.37
CA PHE A 198 -4.56 9.16 9.20
C PHE A 198 -3.40 9.11 10.21
N GLY A 199 -2.41 9.99 10.05
CA GLY A 199 -1.21 10.03 10.88
C GLY A 199 -0.03 9.25 10.31
N GLN A 200 0.93 8.88 11.16
CA GLN A 200 2.16 8.18 10.76
C GLN A 200 1.91 6.66 10.61
N ASP A 201 2.44 6.08 9.54
CA ASP A 201 2.69 4.64 9.43
C ASP A 201 4.03 4.40 8.72
N PRO A 202 5.09 4.04 9.47
CA PRO A 202 6.40 3.70 8.91
C PRO A 202 6.38 2.55 7.90
N ILE A 203 5.37 1.66 7.95
CA ILE A 203 5.25 0.52 7.03
C ILE A 203 4.70 1.02 5.69
N LEU A 204 3.59 1.76 5.64
CA LEU A 204 3.15 2.37 4.38
C LEU A 204 4.15 3.42 3.87
N ALA A 205 4.82 4.16 4.75
CA ALA A 205 5.92 5.05 4.38
C ALA A 205 7.00 4.27 3.61
N ARG A 206 7.36 3.06 4.07
CA ARG A 206 8.31 2.20 3.36
C ARG A 206 7.79 1.76 1.99
N VAL A 207 6.50 1.41 1.86
CA VAL A 207 5.90 1.09 0.55
C VAL A 207 5.99 2.27 -0.42
N TYR A 208 5.66 3.50 0.02
CA TYR A 208 5.81 4.71 -0.80
C TYR A 208 7.27 4.97 -1.19
N TYR A 209 8.22 4.74 -0.28
CA TYR A 209 9.65 4.87 -0.56
C TYR A 209 10.15 3.84 -1.58
N ASP A 210 9.73 2.59 -1.45
CA ASP A 210 10.10 1.53 -2.38
C ASP A 210 9.43 1.73 -3.75
N LEU A 211 8.19 2.25 -3.80
CA LEU A 211 7.55 2.67 -5.06
C LEU A 211 8.30 3.84 -5.73
N ALA A 212 8.78 4.83 -4.96
CA ALA A 212 9.62 5.91 -5.50
C ALA A 212 10.93 5.38 -6.10
N ASN A 213 11.51 4.32 -5.52
CA ASN A 213 12.68 3.65 -6.11
C ASN A 213 12.33 2.95 -7.43
N ILE A 214 11.13 2.38 -7.57
CA ILE A 214 10.67 1.77 -8.83
C ILE A 214 10.42 2.83 -9.91
N GLU A 215 9.69 3.91 -9.59
CA GLU A 215 9.47 5.06 -10.49
C GLU A 215 10.81 5.65 -10.97
N GLN A 216 11.75 5.83 -10.04
CA GLN A 216 13.12 6.28 -10.30
C GLN A 216 14.00 5.21 -10.97
N SER A 217 13.48 4.02 -11.27
CA SER A 217 14.19 2.99 -12.04
C SER A 217 13.61 2.85 -13.44
N LEU A 218 12.28 2.87 -13.58
CA LEU A 218 11.56 2.75 -14.86
C LEU A 218 11.80 3.94 -15.80
N ARG A 219 12.05 5.14 -15.28
CA ARG A 219 12.40 6.31 -16.13
C ARG A 219 13.85 6.31 -16.64
N LEU A 220 14.70 5.37 -16.20
CA LEU A 220 16.16 5.46 -16.30
C LEU A 220 16.81 4.52 -17.32
N ASP A 221 16.09 4.30 -18.42
CA ASP A 221 16.48 3.44 -19.56
C ASP A 221 17.73 3.93 -20.30
N ASN A 222 18.17 5.17 -20.09
CA ASN A 222 19.45 5.67 -20.58
C ASN A 222 20.17 6.54 -19.53
N TRP A 223 21.48 6.73 -19.72
CA TRP A 223 22.35 7.43 -18.77
C TRP A 223 21.99 8.91 -18.57
N LEU A 224 21.49 9.58 -19.62
CA LEU A 224 21.12 11.01 -19.54
C LEU A 224 19.84 11.22 -18.72
N ASN A 225 18.85 10.36 -18.88
CA ASN A 225 17.59 10.42 -18.12
C ASN A 225 17.82 10.30 -16.59
N ARG A 226 18.93 9.68 -16.15
CA ARG A 226 19.29 9.54 -14.73
C ARG A 226 19.50 10.89 -14.03
N MET A 227 19.76 11.94 -14.79
CA MET A 227 19.97 13.30 -14.28
C MET A 227 18.70 14.18 -14.36
N SER A 228 17.62 13.69 -14.99
CA SER A 228 16.34 14.40 -15.13
C SER A 228 15.57 14.43 -13.82
N TYR A 229 14.99 15.58 -13.46
CA TYR A 229 14.11 15.69 -12.29
C TYR A 229 12.88 14.80 -12.47
N ASN A 230 12.48 14.08 -11.43
CA ASN A 230 11.36 13.14 -11.47
C ASN A 230 10.33 13.59 -10.43
N ILE A 231 9.26 14.25 -10.90
CA ILE A 231 8.25 14.89 -10.04
C ILE A 231 7.56 13.81 -9.20
N GLU A 232 7.16 12.73 -9.86
CA GLU A 232 6.39 11.63 -9.33
C GLU A 232 7.17 10.85 -8.27
N ALA A 233 8.44 10.53 -8.51
CA ALA A 233 9.29 9.92 -7.49
C ALA A 233 9.52 10.85 -6.27
N ASN A 234 9.57 12.17 -6.48
CA ASN A 234 9.73 13.13 -5.38
C ASN A 234 8.44 13.24 -4.55
N GLU A 235 7.28 13.32 -5.19
CA GLU A 235 5.97 13.31 -4.51
C GLU A 235 5.79 12.04 -3.66
N LEU A 236 6.16 10.88 -4.19
CA LEU A 236 6.14 9.62 -3.44
C LEU A 236 7.07 9.64 -2.20
N ILE A 237 8.23 10.29 -2.28
CA ILE A 237 9.14 10.49 -1.13
C ILE A 237 8.60 11.51 -0.12
N ASP A 238 7.89 12.54 -0.57
CA ASP A 238 7.25 13.51 0.31
C ASP A 238 6.07 12.87 1.06
N PHE A 239 5.23 12.07 0.39
CA PHE A 239 4.21 11.23 1.04
C PHE A 239 4.83 10.24 2.03
N SER A 240 5.90 9.55 1.64
CA SER A 240 6.66 8.65 2.52
C SER A 240 7.18 9.37 3.77
N SER A 241 7.76 10.56 3.60
CA SER A 241 8.29 11.36 4.70
C SER A 241 7.19 11.87 5.63
N ALA A 242 6.04 12.30 5.09
CA ALA A 242 4.87 12.72 5.86
C ALA A 242 4.28 11.56 6.70
N LEU A 243 4.35 10.33 6.20
CA LEU A 243 3.95 9.11 6.92
C LEU A 243 4.95 8.63 7.97
N GLY A 244 6.09 9.32 8.16
CA GLY A 244 7.09 8.98 9.17
C GLY A 244 8.07 7.89 8.72
N LEU A 245 8.54 7.94 7.48
CA LEU A 245 9.62 7.08 6.97
C LEU A 245 10.80 7.04 7.94
N GLN A 246 11.06 5.86 8.51
CA GLN A 246 12.27 5.59 9.28
C GLN A 246 13.45 5.49 8.31
N LYS A 247 14.50 6.28 8.54
CA LYS A 247 15.63 6.45 7.62
C LYS A 247 16.85 5.71 8.15
N ASP A 248 17.56 5.06 7.23
CA ASP A 248 18.93 4.60 7.40
C ASP A 248 19.88 5.38 6.46
N ALA A 249 21.17 5.09 6.53
CA ALA A 249 22.19 5.77 5.73
C ALA A 249 22.00 5.61 4.20
N THR A 250 21.29 4.60 3.73
CA THR A 250 21.00 4.40 2.31
C THR A 250 19.74 5.16 1.90
N ILE A 251 18.69 5.14 2.72
CA ILE A 251 17.49 5.98 2.55
C ILE A 251 17.88 7.47 2.50
N GLU A 252 18.76 7.92 3.40
CA GLU A 252 19.26 9.31 3.41
C GLU A 252 20.03 9.69 2.14
N LYS A 253 20.84 8.78 1.58
CA LYS A 253 21.52 9.01 0.28
C LYS A 253 20.50 9.23 -0.84
N ARG A 254 19.46 8.40 -0.93
CA ARG A 254 18.47 8.50 -2.01
C ARG A 254 17.59 9.74 -1.91
N ILE A 255 17.15 10.10 -0.71
CA ILE A 255 16.44 11.37 -0.47
C ILE A 255 17.32 12.55 -0.90
N ARG A 256 18.61 12.55 -0.52
CA ARG A 256 19.56 13.59 -0.94
C ARG A 256 19.76 13.63 -2.45
N MET A 257 19.81 12.48 -3.13
CA MET A 257 19.88 12.42 -4.59
C MET A 257 18.65 13.08 -5.21
N LEU A 258 17.46 12.71 -4.77
CA LEU A 258 16.18 13.20 -5.31
C LEU A 258 15.98 14.71 -5.09
N SER A 259 16.49 15.26 -3.98
CA SER A 259 16.50 16.70 -3.70
C SER A 259 17.66 17.48 -4.34
N SER A 260 18.49 16.85 -5.20
CA SER A 260 19.73 17.45 -5.72
C SER A 260 19.61 17.95 -7.16
N THR A 261 20.39 19.00 -7.47
CA THR A 261 20.55 19.52 -8.84
C THR A 261 21.10 18.45 -9.78
N SER A 262 20.85 18.57 -11.08
CA SER A 262 21.34 17.60 -12.08
C SER A 262 22.87 17.45 -12.08
N LEU A 263 23.62 18.52 -11.81
CA LEU A 263 25.08 18.48 -11.65
C LEU A 263 25.50 17.65 -10.43
N ALA A 264 24.85 17.84 -9.28
CA ALA A 264 25.12 17.04 -8.09
C ALA A 264 24.74 15.56 -8.27
N ARG A 265 23.63 15.29 -8.97
CA ARG A 265 23.22 13.92 -9.34
C ARG A 265 24.21 13.25 -10.30
N MET A 266 24.80 13.98 -11.25
CA MET A 266 25.87 13.46 -12.11
C MET A 266 27.09 13.00 -11.28
N TRP A 267 27.52 13.80 -10.29
CA TRP A 267 28.60 13.41 -9.38
C TRP A 267 28.26 12.18 -8.54
N MET A 268 27.04 12.08 -8.01
CA MET A 268 26.56 10.89 -7.30
C MET A 268 26.55 9.64 -8.20
N GLN A 269 26.19 9.80 -9.48
CA GLN A 269 26.16 8.70 -10.44
C GLN A 269 27.57 8.18 -10.77
N ILE A 270 28.57 9.08 -10.83
CA ILE A 270 30.00 8.73 -10.95
C ILE A 270 30.48 8.02 -9.67
N GLN A 271 30.09 8.51 -8.48
CA GLN A 271 30.44 7.88 -7.21
C GLN A 271 29.89 6.45 -7.08
N ASP A 272 28.64 6.21 -7.48
CA ASP A 272 28.03 4.87 -7.54
C ASP A 272 28.73 3.95 -8.56
N TYR A 273 29.28 4.49 -9.65
CA TYR A 273 30.04 3.72 -10.63
C TYR A 273 31.41 3.30 -10.06
N LEU A 274 32.17 4.25 -9.51
CA LEU A 274 33.49 3.99 -8.94
C LEU A 274 33.43 3.06 -7.73
N THR A 275 32.45 3.24 -6.84
CA THR A 275 32.26 2.34 -5.70
C THR A 275 31.81 0.94 -6.12
N GLY A 276 30.95 0.82 -7.14
CA GLY A 276 30.54 -0.48 -7.70
C GLY A 276 31.67 -1.22 -8.41
N TRP A 277 32.65 -0.51 -8.98
CA TRP A 277 33.85 -1.10 -9.58
C TRP A 277 34.80 -1.65 -8.50
N LEU A 278 35.13 -0.85 -7.48
CA LEU A 278 36.03 -1.23 -6.37
C LEU A 278 35.55 -2.43 -5.52
N VAL A 279 34.27 -2.81 -5.63
CA VAL A 279 33.69 -3.98 -4.95
C VAL A 279 33.72 -5.24 -5.82
N LYS A 280 33.88 -5.12 -7.15
CA LYS A 280 33.99 -6.27 -8.06
C LYS A 280 35.41 -6.86 -8.17
N ASP A 281 36.42 -6.09 -7.82
CA ASP A 281 37.83 -6.49 -7.87
C ASP A 281 38.35 -7.06 -6.53
N LYS A 282 37.48 -7.74 -5.77
CA LYS A 282 37.76 -8.41 -4.49
C LYS A 282 37.01 -9.74 -4.38
#